data_AF-A0A7K7CN20-F1
#
_entry.id   AF-A0A7K7CN20-F1
#
_cell.length_a   1.000
_cell.length_b   1.000
_cell.length_c   1.000
_cell.angle_alpha   90.00
_cell.angle_beta   90.00
_cell.angle_gamma   90.00
#
_symmetry.space_group_name_H-M   'P 1'
#
loop_
_entity.id
_entity.type
_entity.pdbx_description
1 polymer ?
#
loop_
_entity_poly.entity_id
_entity_poly.type
_entity_poly.pdbx_seq_one_letter_code
_entity_poly.pdbx_strand_id
1 'polypeptide(L)'
;MQILTHPAQLQRLEGILRKSLPLALPVFGAVLNINRGNPGQFEVLVDKWPEFSAVLARPSGEVASGDTGHSRGRRWHGALACGRCAQSTRGCPQVPVNDGYWNTQAAPAPGVRVGSLQPSHVDLLNNTWPYGGNARSRRYLAEILGRFPQVCLQDGSGEPVAWVLTDHFGTGTHSYTLPEQRRRGHMQVALTVAAQRAQARGFPTFG
;
A
#
# COMPACT_ATOMS: atom_id res chain seq x y z
N MET A 1 1.61 9.38 -23.94
CA MET A 1 1.24 8.39 -22.92
C MET A 1 -0.22 8.05 -23.10
N GLN A 2 -0.56 6.77 -23.07
CA GLN A 2 -1.91 6.22 -23.22
C GLN A 2 -2.43 5.77 -21.85
N ILE A 3 -3.68 6.12 -21.52
CA ILE A 3 -4.36 5.63 -20.31
C ILE A 3 -4.97 4.25 -20.64
N LEU A 4 -4.70 3.25 -19.80
CA LEU A 4 -5.31 1.92 -19.93
C LEU A 4 -6.62 1.89 -19.14
N THR A 5 -7.74 1.72 -19.84
CA THR A 5 -9.08 1.65 -19.24
C THR A 5 -9.73 0.29 -19.43
N HIS A 6 -9.32 -0.50 -20.43
CA HIS A 6 -9.93 -1.80 -20.69
C HIS A 6 -9.46 -2.87 -19.70
N PRO A 7 -10.37 -3.64 -19.08
CA PRO A 7 -10.03 -4.69 -18.11
C PRO A 7 -9.03 -5.71 -18.64
N ALA A 8 -9.15 -6.14 -19.90
CA ALA A 8 -8.22 -7.09 -20.52
C ALA A 8 -6.79 -6.53 -20.63
N GLN A 9 -6.62 -5.22 -20.85
CA GLN A 9 -5.31 -4.58 -20.88
C GLN A 9 -4.71 -4.52 -19.47
N LEU A 10 -5.51 -4.14 -18.47
CA LEU A 10 -5.06 -4.06 -17.08
C LEU A 10 -4.71 -5.43 -16.50
N GLN A 11 -5.45 -6.49 -16.83
CA GLN A 11 -5.12 -7.87 -16.44
C GLN A 11 -3.82 -8.33 -17.10
N ARG A 12 -3.60 -8.02 -18.38
CA ARG A 12 -2.35 -8.36 -19.07
C ARG A 12 -1.17 -7.59 -18.47
N LEU A 13 -1.36 -6.32 -18.13
CA LEU A 13 -0.35 -5.50 -17.46
C LEU A 13 0.00 -6.08 -16.08
N GLU A 14 -1.00 -6.46 -15.27
CA GLU A 14 -0.81 -7.12 -13.98
C GLU A 14 0.09 -8.36 -14.13
N GLY A 15 -0.19 -9.23 -15.11
CA GLY A 15 0.61 -10.42 -15.38
C GLY A 15 2.06 -10.12 -15.80
N ILE A 16 2.29 -9.05 -16.55
CA ILE A 16 3.65 -8.62 -16.96
C ILE A 16 4.41 -8.06 -15.75
N LEU A 17 3.77 -7.18 -14.96
CA LEU A 17 4.37 -6.58 -13.78
C LEU A 17 4.67 -7.62 -12.69
N ARG A 18 3.83 -8.65 -12.55
CA ARG A 18 4.05 -9.77 -11.60
C ARG A 18 5.38 -10.48 -11.85
N LYS A 19 5.75 -10.69 -13.13
CA LYS A 19 7.04 -11.32 -13.51
C LYS A 19 8.25 -10.43 -13.20
N SER A 20 7.99 -9.15 -12.93
CA SER A 20 8.99 -8.10 -12.72
C SER A 20 9.12 -7.71 -11.25
N LEU A 21 8.46 -8.44 -10.35
CA LEU A 21 8.60 -8.25 -8.91
C LEU A 21 10.02 -8.66 -8.45
N PRO A 22 10.61 -7.96 -7.47
CA PRO A 22 10.05 -6.88 -6.66
C PRO A 22 10.17 -5.47 -7.26
N LEU A 23 10.86 -5.28 -8.40
CA LEU A 23 11.15 -3.95 -8.97
C LEU A 23 9.89 -3.17 -9.39
N ALA A 24 8.84 -3.88 -9.77
CA ALA A 24 7.56 -3.30 -10.18
C ALA A 24 6.56 -3.09 -9.03
N LEU A 25 6.94 -3.33 -7.77
CA LEU A 25 6.00 -3.48 -6.65
C LEU A 25 5.01 -2.30 -6.48
N PRO A 26 5.44 -1.02 -6.46
CA PRO A 26 4.50 0.09 -6.26
C PRO A 26 3.47 0.20 -7.39
N VAL A 27 3.91 0.06 -8.65
CA VAL A 27 3.01 0.14 -9.81
C VAL A 27 2.13 -1.10 -9.93
N PHE A 28 2.67 -2.28 -9.63
CA PHE A 28 1.91 -3.52 -9.56
C PHE A 28 0.75 -3.41 -8.56
N GLY A 29 1.03 -2.91 -7.36
CA GLY A 29 0.01 -2.73 -6.33
C GLY A 29 -1.11 -1.76 -6.71
N ALA A 30 -0.76 -0.65 -7.38
CA ALA A 30 -1.77 0.25 -7.95
C ALA A 30 -2.64 -0.45 -9.01
N VAL A 31 -2.03 -1.14 -9.98
CA VAL A 31 -2.74 -1.88 -11.03
C VAL A 31 -3.67 -2.94 -10.43
N LEU A 32 -3.19 -3.67 -9.41
CA LEU A 32 -3.99 -4.67 -8.70
C LEU A 32 -5.20 -4.03 -8.00
N ASN A 33 -5.03 -2.89 -7.31
CA ASN A 33 -6.15 -2.16 -6.71
C ASN A 33 -7.16 -1.66 -7.76
N ILE A 34 -6.69 -1.20 -8.94
CA ILE A 34 -7.56 -0.80 -10.04
C ILE A 34 -8.37 -2.02 -10.54
N ASN A 35 -7.72 -3.16 -10.75
CA ASN A 35 -8.35 -4.43 -11.15
C ASN A 35 -9.32 -5.01 -10.11
N ARG A 36 -9.34 -4.46 -8.89
CA ARG A 36 -10.21 -4.90 -7.78
C ARG A 36 -11.22 -3.82 -7.37
N GLY A 37 -11.60 -2.94 -8.29
CA GLY A 37 -12.66 -1.95 -8.10
C GLY A 37 -12.19 -0.51 -7.88
N ASN A 38 -10.87 -0.27 -7.92
CA ASN A 38 -10.26 1.05 -7.90
C ASN A 38 -10.72 2.00 -6.76
N PRO A 39 -10.66 1.57 -5.49
CA PRO A 39 -11.11 2.40 -4.36
C PRO A 39 -10.32 3.71 -4.21
N GLY A 40 -9.08 3.76 -4.73
CA GLY A 40 -8.24 4.96 -4.73
C GLY A 40 -8.50 5.93 -5.88
N GLN A 41 -9.36 5.59 -6.85
CA GLN A 41 -9.57 6.37 -8.08
C GLN A 41 -8.26 6.68 -8.83
N PHE A 42 -7.44 5.65 -9.05
CA PHE A 42 -6.19 5.74 -9.81
C PHE A 42 -6.42 5.43 -11.29
N GLU A 43 -5.54 5.97 -12.11
CA GLU A 43 -5.39 5.60 -13.52
C GLU A 43 -3.95 5.17 -13.80
N VAL A 44 -3.81 4.29 -14.80
CA VAL A 44 -2.50 3.78 -15.22
C VAL A 44 -2.22 4.24 -16.63
N LEU A 45 -1.05 4.85 -16.78
CA LEU A 45 -0.54 5.36 -18.04
C LEU A 45 0.65 4.54 -18.47
N VAL A 46 0.71 4.25 -19.77
CA VAL A 46 1.85 3.63 -20.44
C VAL A 46 2.34 4.52 -21.56
N ASP A 47 3.61 4.41 -21.92
CA ASP A 47 4.16 5.12 -23.07
C ASP A 47 3.61 4.56 -24.40
N LYS A 48 3.52 3.23 -24.51
CA LYS A 48 3.02 2.47 -25.67
C LYS A 48 2.28 1.21 -25.22
N TRP A 49 1.40 0.65 -26.05
CA TRP A 49 0.73 -0.62 -25.77
C TRP A 49 0.65 -1.45 -27.06
N PRO A 50 0.88 -2.78 -27.04
CA PRO A 50 1.13 -3.65 -25.88
C PRO A 50 2.59 -3.68 -25.37
N GLU A 51 3.53 -3.11 -26.11
CA GLU A 51 4.96 -3.07 -25.76
C GLU A 51 5.32 -1.74 -25.11
N PHE A 52 5.25 -1.68 -23.77
CA PHE A 52 5.56 -0.48 -22.99
C PHE A 52 6.99 -0.49 -22.46
N SER A 53 7.60 0.70 -22.34
CA SER A 53 8.89 0.93 -21.67
C SER A 53 8.76 1.71 -20.35
N ALA A 54 7.61 2.30 -20.07
CA ALA A 54 7.34 2.99 -18.81
C ALA A 54 5.87 2.84 -18.41
N VAL A 55 5.63 2.68 -17.11
CA VAL A 55 4.29 2.62 -16.52
C VAL A 55 4.21 3.61 -15.36
N LEU A 56 3.16 4.41 -15.33
CA LEU A 56 2.86 5.37 -14.28
C LEU A 56 1.48 5.07 -13.70
N ALA A 57 1.38 4.96 -12.38
CA ALA A 57 0.12 5.01 -11.67
C ALA A 57 -0.02 6.37 -10.97
N ARG A 58 -1.16 7.04 -11.16
CA ARG A 58 -1.48 8.33 -10.53
C ARG A 58 -2.97 8.46 -10.22
N PRO A 59 -3.40 9.41 -9.37
CA PRO A 59 -4.80 9.76 -9.20
C PRO A 59 -5.45 10.19 -10.53
N SER A 60 -6.67 9.73 -10.76
CA SER A 60 -7.47 10.10 -11.93
C SER A 60 -7.70 11.61 -11.97
N GLY A 61 -7.49 12.22 -13.14
CA GLY A 61 -7.70 13.66 -13.36
C GLY A 61 -6.54 14.57 -12.90
N GLU A 62 -5.45 14.03 -12.35
CA GLU A 62 -4.26 14.83 -12.02
C GLU A 62 -3.42 15.08 -13.29
N VAL A 63 -3.67 16.19 -13.99
CA VAL A 63 -2.82 16.62 -15.12
C VAL A 63 -1.46 17.03 -14.57
N ALA A 64 -0.37 16.52 -15.16
CA ALA A 64 0.96 16.98 -14.84
C ALA A 64 1.10 18.43 -15.33
N SER A 65 0.74 19.40 -14.49
CA SER A 65 1.09 20.80 -14.72
C SER A 65 2.62 20.87 -14.80
N GLY A 66 3.11 21.21 -15.99
CA GLY A 66 4.52 21.38 -16.25
C GLY A 66 5.02 22.64 -15.60
N ASP A 67 5.39 22.56 -14.32
CA ASP A 67 6.20 23.59 -13.69
C ASP A 67 7.65 23.13 -13.64
N THR A 68 8.43 23.75 -14.52
CA THR A 68 9.89 23.80 -14.53
C THR A 68 10.44 24.21 -13.17
N GLY A 69 11.34 23.38 -12.62
CA GLY A 69 12.47 23.82 -11.80
C GLY A 69 12.19 24.30 -10.38
N HIS A 70 12.81 23.59 -9.43
CA HIS A 70 13.09 23.96 -8.03
C HIS A 70 12.05 23.59 -6.95
N SER A 71 12.44 22.56 -6.18
CA SER A 71 12.33 22.48 -4.71
C SER A 71 10.98 22.07 -4.06
N ARG A 72 11.07 20.98 -3.26
CA ARG A 72 10.35 20.73 -1.99
C ARG A 72 8.88 20.27 -1.98
N GLY A 73 8.36 19.66 -3.04
CA GLY A 73 7.05 19.00 -3.00
C GLY A 73 7.12 17.49 -3.20
N ARG A 74 7.31 16.68 -2.15
CA ARG A 74 7.05 15.23 -2.23
C ARG A 74 5.56 15.05 -2.57
N ARG A 75 5.27 14.72 -3.83
CA ARG A 75 3.95 14.37 -4.37
C ARG A 75 3.72 12.90 -4.02
N TRP A 76 2.97 12.64 -2.94
CA TRP A 76 2.80 11.32 -2.32
C TRP A 76 1.90 10.35 -3.10
N HIS A 77 1.60 10.60 -4.38
CA HIS A 77 0.53 9.91 -5.10
C HIS A 77 0.95 9.28 -6.44
N GLY A 78 2.19 9.47 -6.90
CA GLY A 78 2.66 8.90 -8.16
C GLY A 78 3.65 7.76 -7.92
N ALA A 79 3.40 6.59 -8.51
CA ALA A 79 4.41 5.54 -8.64
C ALA A 79 4.81 5.39 -10.11
N LEU A 80 6.11 5.53 -10.38
CA LEU A 80 6.71 5.33 -11.70
C LEU A 80 7.53 4.03 -11.68
N ALA A 81 7.32 3.17 -12.68
CA ALA A 81 8.17 2.03 -12.95
C ALA A 81 8.73 2.11 -14.37
N CYS A 82 10.05 1.95 -14.49
CA CYS A 82 10.71 1.79 -15.78
C CYS A 82 10.52 0.34 -16.27
N GLY A 83 9.85 0.17 -17.41
CA GLY A 83 9.63 -1.11 -18.07
C GLY A 83 10.92 -1.82 -18.50
N ARG A 84 12.02 -1.07 -18.70
CA ARG A 84 13.35 -1.65 -18.99
C ARG A 84 13.94 -2.37 -17.78
N CYS A 85 13.70 -1.88 -16.56
CA CYS A 85 14.07 -2.56 -15.32
C CYS A 85 13.12 -3.74 -15.00
N ALA A 86 11.86 -3.64 -15.42
CA ALA A 86 10.88 -4.71 -15.26
C ALA A 86 11.17 -5.93 -16.17
N GLN A 87 11.64 -5.69 -17.40
CA GLN A 87 11.89 -6.74 -18.40
C GLN A 87 13.32 -7.31 -18.37
N SER A 88 14.27 -6.63 -17.73
CA SER A 88 15.65 -7.09 -17.58
C SER A 88 15.84 -7.86 -16.27
N THR A 89 15.44 -9.14 -16.25
CA THR A 89 15.63 -10.04 -15.10
C THR A 89 17.01 -10.70 -15.04
N ARG A 90 17.95 -10.35 -15.92
CA ARG A 90 19.31 -10.94 -15.88
C ARG A 90 20.13 -10.33 -14.75
N GLY A 91 20.28 -11.09 -13.67
CA GLY A 91 21.26 -10.82 -12.61
C GLY A 91 20.75 -10.12 -11.35
N CYS A 92 19.46 -9.80 -11.25
CA CYS A 92 18.89 -9.34 -9.98
C CYS A 92 18.69 -10.55 -9.04
N PRO A 93 19.18 -10.50 -7.79
CA PRO A 93 18.84 -11.50 -6.80
C PRO A 93 17.32 -11.55 -6.67
N GLN A 94 16.72 -12.70 -6.95
CA GLN A 94 15.32 -12.92 -6.62
C GLN A 94 15.23 -12.86 -5.10
N VAL A 95 14.63 -11.80 -4.56
CA VAL A 95 14.17 -11.86 -3.17
C VAL A 95 13.02 -12.87 -3.20
N PRO A 96 13.15 -14.02 -2.52
CA PRO A 96 12.08 -15.00 -2.52
C PRO A 96 10.82 -14.32 -1.97
N VAL A 97 9.72 -14.44 -2.70
CA VAL A 97 8.38 -14.16 -2.15
C VAL A 97 8.19 -15.19 -1.05
N ASN A 98 8.49 -14.83 0.19
CA ASN A 98 8.45 -15.77 1.29
C ASN A 98 7.01 -15.86 1.79
N ASP A 99 6.24 -16.76 1.18
CA ASP A 99 4.87 -17.03 1.59
C ASP A 99 4.81 -17.62 3.02
N GLY A 100 5.91 -18.22 3.50
CA GLY A 100 5.95 -18.95 4.77
C GLY A 100 6.06 -18.09 6.04
N TYR A 101 6.68 -16.90 5.98
CA TYR A 101 6.92 -16.09 7.18
C TYR A 101 5.60 -15.63 7.84
N TRP A 102 4.62 -15.27 7.01
CA TRP A 102 3.31 -14.79 7.44
C TRP A 102 2.28 -15.91 7.69
N ASN A 103 2.65 -17.16 7.45
CA ASN A 103 1.77 -18.32 7.70
C ASN A 103 1.76 -18.77 9.18
N THR A 104 2.63 -18.20 10.02
CA THR A 104 2.62 -18.48 11.45
C THR A 104 1.36 -17.88 12.08
N GLN A 105 0.56 -18.69 12.79
CA GLN A 105 -0.57 -18.20 13.58
C GLN A 105 -0.06 -17.38 14.78
N ALA A 106 0.17 -16.09 14.56
CA ALA A 106 0.43 -15.15 15.65
C ALA A 106 -0.90 -14.82 16.34
N ALA A 107 -1.17 -15.45 17.49
CA ALA A 107 -2.36 -15.17 18.27
C ALA A 107 -2.23 -13.81 18.99
N PRO A 108 -3.27 -12.97 19.02
CA PRO A 108 -3.27 -11.77 19.83
C PRO A 108 -3.22 -12.13 21.33
N ALA A 109 -2.60 -11.25 22.13
CA ALA A 109 -2.54 -11.45 23.57
C ALA A 109 -3.95 -11.49 24.20
N PRO A 110 -4.14 -12.15 25.36
CA PRO A 110 -5.41 -12.14 26.08
C PRO A 110 -5.93 -10.71 26.30
N GLY A 111 -7.22 -10.47 26.02
CA GLY A 111 -7.83 -9.14 26.12
C GLY A 111 -7.54 -8.19 24.96
N VAL A 112 -6.81 -8.65 23.93
CA VAL A 112 -6.59 -7.92 22.68
C VAL A 112 -7.21 -8.71 21.53
N ARG A 113 -7.90 -8.01 20.62
CA ARG A 113 -8.54 -8.61 19.45
C ARG A 113 -8.16 -7.89 18.16
N VAL A 114 -8.22 -8.61 17.05
CA VAL A 114 -8.09 -8.01 15.73
C VAL A 114 -9.34 -7.20 15.43
N GLY A 115 -9.16 -5.94 15.03
CA GLY A 115 -10.22 -5.01 14.65
C GLY A 115 -9.93 -4.31 13.33
N SER A 116 -10.65 -3.21 13.09
CA SER A 116 -10.39 -2.33 11.97
C SER A 116 -10.41 -0.87 12.40
N LEU A 117 -9.50 -0.06 11.86
CA LEU A 117 -9.52 1.38 12.10
C LEU A 117 -10.69 2.02 11.36
N GLN A 118 -11.36 2.93 12.06
CA GLN A 118 -12.44 3.75 11.52
C GLN A 118 -11.95 5.18 11.30
N PRO A 119 -12.63 5.97 10.45
CA PRO A 119 -12.31 7.39 10.27
C PRO A 119 -12.31 8.20 11.57
N SER A 120 -13.05 7.76 12.60
CA SER A 120 -13.05 8.37 13.94
C SER A 120 -11.68 8.32 14.62
N HIS A 121 -10.80 7.38 14.27
CA HIS A 121 -9.47 7.25 14.86
C HIS A 121 -8.42 8.17 14.21
N VAL A 122 -8.80 9.01 13.24
CA VAL A 122 -7.84 9.85 12.50
C VAL A 122 -7.01 10.74 13.43
N ASP A 123 -7.62 11.28 14.48
CA ASP A 123 -6.97 12.21 15.40
C ASP A 123 -5.93 11.48 16.27
N LEU A 124 -6.22 10.24 16.68
CA LEU A 124 -5.23 9.38 17.37
C LEU A 124 -3.99 9.13 16.49
N LEU A 125 -4.20 8.74 15.23
CA LEU A 125 -3.09 8.48 14.31
C LEU A 125 -2.30 9.75 14.00
N ASN A 126 -3.01 10.87 13.85
CA ASN A 126 -2.39 12.16 13.57
C ASN A 126 -1.52 12.64 14.74
N ASN A 127 -1.94 12.40 15.97
CA ASN A 127 -1.22 12.83 17.18
C ASN A 127 -0.04 11.90 17.52
N THR A 128 -0.14 10.62 17.17
CA THR A 128 0.92 9.62 17.45
C THR A 128 2.02 9.61 16.39
N TRP A 129 1.74 10.09 15.18
CA TRP A 129 2.72 10.15 14.10
C TRP A 129 3.69 11.33 14.32
N PRO A 130 5.02 11.12 14.36
CA PRO A 130 5.98 12.20 14.60
C PRO A 130 5.95 13.35 13.59
N TYR A 131 5.48 13.08 12.36
CA TYR A 131 5.30 14.09 11.30
C TYR A 131 3.84 14.57 11.18
N GLY A 132 2.99 14.10 12.11
CA GLY A 132 1.59 14.41 12.19
C GLY A 132 1.30 15.74 12.91
N GLY A 133 0.17 15.82 13.60
CA GLY A 133 -0.25 16.98 14.37
C GLY A 133 -0.70 18.18 13.54
N ASN A 134 -0.87 18.03 12.23
CA ASN A 134 -1.26 19.13 11.34
C ASN A 134 -2.46 18.77 10.44
N ALA A 135 -3.10 19.79 9.86
CA ALA A 135 -4.28 19.61 9.03
C ALA A 135 -4.00 18.75 7.78
N ARG A 136 -2.79 18.84 7.23
CA ARG A 136 -2.39 18.09 6.03
C ARG A 136 -2.24 16.60 6.34
N SER A 137 -1.54 16.24 7.41
CA SER A 137 -1.41 14.85 7.85
C SER A 137 -2.75 14.25 8.23
N ARG A 138 -3.61 15.00 8.93
CA ARG A 138 -4.97 14.58 9.27
C ARG A 138 -5.80 14.27 8.02
N ARG A 139 -5.80 15.16 7.02
CA ARG A 139 -6.52 14.95 5.75
C ARG A 139 -6.03 13.70 5.02
N TYR A 140 -4.72 13.51 4.95
CA TYR A 140 -4.12 12.33 4.33
C TYR A 140 -4.51 11.02 5.05
N LEU A 141 -4.46 11.01 6.39
CA LEU A 141 -4.87 9.85 7.18
C LEU A 141 -6.37 9.56 7.04
N ALA A 142 -7.22 10.58 7.02
CA ALA A 142 -8.66 10.43 6.78
C ALA A 142 -8.95 9.80 5.40
N GLU A 143 -8.22 10.22 4.36
CA GLU A 143 -8.34 9.66 3.02
C GLU A 143 -7.94 8.17 2.97
N ILE A 144 -6.87 7.79 3.67
CA ILE A 144 -6.44 6.38 3.77
C ILE A 144 -7.46 5.53 4.53
N LEU A 145 -7.95 6.03 5.67
CA LEU A 145 -8.95 5.33 6.50
C LEU A 145 -10.30 5.21 5.80
N GLY A 146 -10.66 6.16 4.94
CA GLY A 146 -11.91 6.12 4.18
C GLY A 146 -11.90 5.17 2.99
N ARG A 147 -10.74 4.72 2.52
CA ARG A 147 -10.62 3.92 1.28
C ARG A 147 -10.50 2.42 1.51
N PHE A 148 -9.86 2.01 2.59
CA PHE A 148 -9.59 0.60 2.86
C PHE A 148 -9.82 0.26 4.32
N PRO A 149 -10.39 -0.93 4.64
CA PRO A 149 -10.42 -1.40 6.01
C PRO A 149 -9.00 -1.69 6.49
N GLN A 150 -8.46 -0.81 7.33
CA GLN A 150 -7.11 -0.93 7.87
C GLN A 150 -7.10 -1.86 9.08
N VAL A 151 -6.03 -2.66 9.23
CA VAL A 151 -5.89 -3.60 10.35
C VAL A 151 -5.46 -2.87 11.60
N CYS A 152 -6.15 -3.14 12.71
CA CYS A 152 -5.66 -2.80 14.04
C CYS A 152 -5.85 -3.94 15.02
N LEU A 153 -5.18 -3.81 16.15
CA LEU A 153 -5.45 -4.53 17.38
C LEU A 153 -6.17 -3.58 18.33
N GLN A 154 -7.22 -4.07 18.96
CA GLN A 154 -8.04 -3.35 19.92
C GLN A 154 -7.95 -4.00 21.29
N ASP A 155 -7.99 -3.21 22.35
CA ASP A 155 -8.13 -3.72 23.71
C ASP A 155 -9.58 -4.13 24.04
N GLY A 156 -9.83 -4.52 25.29
CA GLY A 156 -11.15 -4.91 25.78
C GLY A 156 -12.22 -3.80 25.74
N SER A 157 -11.82 -2.53 25.64
CA SER A 157 -12.73 -1.40 25.46
C SER A 157 -13.06 -1.12 23.98
N GLY A 158 -12.35 -1.76 23.06
CA GLY A 158 -12.48 -1.54 21.62
C GLY A 158 -11.54 -0.47 21.06
N GLU A 159 -10.69 0.13 21.90
CA GLU A 159 -9.76 1.17 21.50
C GLU A 159 -8.52 0.59 20.80
N PRO A 160 -8.04 1.20 19.71
CA PRO A 160 -6.90 0.69 18.95
C PRO A 160 -5.57 0.88 19.72
N VAL A 161 -4.88 -0.24 19.97
CA VAL A 161 -3.58 -0.29 20.69
C VAL A 161 -2.36 -0.45 19.78
N ALA A 162 -2.56 -1.05 18.61
CA ALA A 162 -1.56 -1.19 17.57
C ALA A 162 -2.23 -1.25 16.20
N TRP A 163 -1.56 -0.78 15.16
CA TRP A 163 -2.12 -0.80 13.80
C TRP A 163 -1.05 -0.81 12.73
N VAL A 164 -1.47 -1.21 11.53
CA VAL A 164 -0.70 -1.14 10.29
C VAL A 164 -1.64 -0.56 9.24
N LEU A 165 -1.24 0.53 8.60
CA LEU A 165 -1.96 1.04 7.44
C LEU A 165 -1.42 0.40 6.18
N THR A 166 -2.26 0.28 5.17
CA THR A 166 -1.89 -0.09 3.82
C THR A 166 -2.21 1.08 2.91
N ASP A 167 -1.21 1.53 2.15
CA ASP A 167 -1.38 2.61 1.19
C ASP A 167 -2.10 2.14 -0.09
N HIS A 168 -2.25 3.06 -1.04
CA HIS A 168 -2.89 2.81 -2.33
C HIS A 168 -2.09 1.87 -3.25
N PHE A 169 -0.84 1.57 -2.91
CA PHE A 169 0.00 0.59 -3.58
C PHE A 169 -0.03 -0.78 -2.90
N GLY A 170 -0.87 -0.98 -1.88
CA GLY A 170 -0.87 -2.24 -1.13
C GLY A 170 0.36 -2.40 -0.22
N THR A 171 1.08 -1.31 0.06
CA THR A 171 2.29 -1.32 0.90
C THR A 171 1.95 -0.97 2.34
N GLY A 172 2.49 -1.73 3.29
CA GLY A 172 2.39 -1.43 4.71
C GLY A 172 3.08 -0.10 5.06
N THR A 173 2.38 0.79 5.74
CA THR A 173 2.85 2.12 6.14
C THR A 173 2.23 2.56 7.47
N HIS A 174 2.80 3.58 8.11
CA HIS A 174 2.34 4.17 9.37
C HIS A 174 2.05 3.15 10.49
N SER A 175 2.79 2.06 10.53
CA SER A 175 2.66 1.05 11.57
C SER A 175 3.07 1.63 12.92
N TYR A 176 2.22 1.46 13.94
CA TYR A 176 2.49 1.98 15.27
C TYR A 176 1.93 1.07 16.37
N THR A 177 2.54 1.15 17.54
CA THR A 177 2.05 0.53 18.78
C THR A 177 2.19 1.54 19.89
N LEU A 178 1.09 1.75 20.62
CA LEU A 178 1.05 2.66 21.77
C LEU A 178 2.18 2.32 22.75
N PRO A 179 2.87 3.32 23.33
CA PRO A 179 4.01 3.09 24.22
C PRO A 179 3.74 2.07 25.33
N GLU A 180 2.56 2.10 25.93
CA GLU A 180 2.11 1.26 27.05
C GLU A 180 1.92 -0.21 26.63
N GLN A 181 1.78 -0.44 25.32
CA GLN A 181 1.45 -1.72 24.71
C GLN A 181 2.65 -2.34 23.96
N ARG A 182 3.83 -1.70 24.02
CA ARG A 182 5.06 -2.20 23.39
C ARG A 182 5.60 -3.43 24.09
N ARG A 183 6.48 -4.16 23.37
CA ARG A 183 7.16 -5.39 23.85
C ARG A 183 6.22 -6.56 24.17
N ARG A 184 4.98 -6.52 23.64
CA ARG A 184 3.96 -7.58 23.80
C ARG A 184 3.69 -8.38 22.52
N GLY A 185 4.46 -8.17 21.45
CA GLY A 185 4.26 -8.85 20.16
C GLY A 185 3.13 -8.32 19.28
N HIS A 186 2.38 -7.30 19.72
CA HIS A 186 1.24 -6.72 19.00
C HIS A 186 1.54 -6.31 17.55
N MET A 187 2.68 -5.66 17.31
CA MET A 187 3.07 -5.26 15.95
C MET A 187 3.27 -6.47 15.04
N GLN A 188 3.86 -7.55 15.54
CA GLN A 188 4.06 -8.78 14.77
C GLN A 188 2.70 -9.37 14.38
N VAL A 189 1.75 -9.46 15.32
CA VAL A 189 0.40 -9.94 15.05
C VAL A 189 -0.31 -9.04 14.02
N ALA A 190 -0.24 -7.71 14.18
CA ALA A 190 -0.88 -6.77 13.25
C ALA A 190 -0.31 -6.89 11.82
N LEU A 191 1.00 -7.02 11.69
CA LEU A 191 1.68 -7.23 10.41
C LEU A 191 1.31 -8.58 9.78
N THR A 192 1.29 -9.66 10.57
CA THR A 192 0.87 -10.99 10.09
C THR A 192 -0.56 -10.98 9.56
N VAL A 193 -1.49 -10.38 10.29
CA VAL A 193 -2.88 -10.27 9.83
C VAL A 193 -2.99 -9.40 8.59
N ALA A 194 -2.27 -8.29 8.53
CA ALA A 194 -2.25 -7.43 7.35
C ALA A 194 -1.69 -8.16 6.11
N ALA A 195 -0.60 -8.90 6.27
CA ALA A 195 0.01 -9.72 5.23
C ALA A 195 -0.96 -10.82 4.74
N GLN A 196 -1.58 -11.57 5.65
CA GLN A 196 -2.57 -12.60 5.28
C GLN A 196 -3.76 -12.02 4.52
N ARG A 197 -4.28 -10.86 4.94
CA ARG A 197 -5.35 -10.16 4.22
C ARG A 197 -4.90 -9.66 2.84
N ALA A 198 -3.64 -9.23 2.72
CA ALA A 198 -3.06 -8.81 1.45
C ALA A 198 -2.89 -9.99 0.48
N GLN A 199 -2.35 -11.13 0.96
CA GLN A 199 -2.20 -12.38 0.21
C GLN A 199 -3.56 -12.91 -0.28
N ALA A 200 -4.58 -12.91 0.58
CA ALA A 200 -5.94 -13.30 0.20
C ALA A 200 -6.53 -12.43 -0.92
N ARG A 201 -6.04 -11.19 -1.09
CA ARG A 201 -6.42 -10.26 -2.17
C ARG A 201 -5.47 -10.35 -3.38
N GLY A 202 -4.44 -11.18 -3.33
CA GLY A 202 -3.47 -11.40 -4.40
C GLY A 202 -2.23 -10.51 -4.37
N PHE A 203 -2.04 -9.71 -3.31
CA PHE A 203 -0.84 -8.89 -3.15
C PHE A 203 0.34 -9.75 -2.70
N PRO A 204 1.54 -9.56 -3.30
CA PRO A 204 2.75 -10.18 -2.80
C PRO A 204 3.15 -9.55 -1.46
N THR A 205 3.57 -10.39 -0.52
CA THR A 205 4.12 -9.95 0.77
C THR A 205 5.60 -10.25 0.81
N PHE A 206 6.39 -9.25 1.24
CA PHE A 206 7.82 -9.38 1.46
C PHE A 206 8.09 -9.11 2.95
N GLY A 207 8.97 -9.89 3.56
CA GLY A 207 9.29 -9.85 4.98
C GLY A 207 10.69 -10.37 5.24
#